data_AF-A0A836U4K9-F1
#
_entry.id   AF-A0A836U4K9-F1
#
_cell.length_a   1.000
_cell.length_b   1.000
_cell.length_c   1.000
_cell.angle_alpha   90.00
_cell.angle_beta   90.00
_cell.angle_gamma   90.00
#
_symmetry.space_group_name_H-M   'P 1'
#
loop_
_entity.id
_entity.type
_entity.pdbx_description
1 polymer ?
#
loop_
_entity_poly.entity_id
_entity_poly.type
_entity_poly.pdbx_seq_one_letter_code
_entity_poly.pdbx_strand_id
1 'polypeptide(L)'
;MADDGKRQDQIIQLALGPLVGVLIFLFSLTQIYERAELVTYDWRFNVRDSAFGPPAMSPHLGTIDIDLESVEAEGRYQDWTRDKYADVVRLLSKYGARLVGFDVFFIEPSTISVSESRIHAQKVIDIATIEELLRQSDFDEMFRQAIAEAGNVYLAQTVVVPDSVRESEPRTADKELALQVIREHSPRLTDAVGSTLARGVDFDPPLRSLREAARSFAYAQTVTDIDGARRRYPLVFLYEDVLFPSMALAMACDILQVPIASIEVDPGQHVRLPQAHMLDGRVVDLEIPIDALGNMNVNWAGRWEDTFNHYSHSTLRQAWSRQENQSLLDEMKQLVAADPALGNPRNLLGALTQAGYTDRDLILGVLRAFLQTRGIEAALEKEPGLTVQSFWKSKKVDTPSDNQILLFEQVQRTTHVAALIVAEPDVGLADLQAARPDDDPILVEQSAYFVRTVLANGSLPASAHPLFFFPYKRYQPRKGYSASVTPQDVAGKVLFYGLTAPGTTDLSVTPVEGDYPMVGIYPNVLNTILQGAFIRRMPAWTDALLIIALGVLLSLVIPGLRVLSGAALIAALVCLYGAVAFVAFIKMGLWL
;
A
#
# COMPACT_ATOMS: atom_id res chain seq x y z
N MET A 1 55.97 14.80 -52.65
CA MET A 1 55.81 13.42 -52.11
C MET A 1 55.81 13.36 -50.58
N ALA A 2 56.72 14.03 -49.86
CA ALA A 2 56.71 14.00 -48.37
C ALA A 2 55.55 14.80 -47.70
N ASP A 3 55.00 15.81 -48.38
CA ASP A 3 53.92 16.67 -47.85
C ASP A 3 52.53 16.03 -48.00
N ASP A 4 52.31 15.24 -49.07
CA ASP A 4 51.08 14.48 -49.30
C ASP A 4 50.89 13.38 -48.25
N GLY A 5 51.96 12.69 -47.86
CA GLY A 5 51.91 11.63 -46.85
C GLY A 5 51.53 12.17 -45.46
N LYS A 6 52.10 13.31 -45.04
CA LYS A 6 51.73 13.97 -43.77
C LYS A 6 50.28 14.46 -43.77
N ARG A 7 49.80 14.98 -44.89
CA ARG A 7 48.41 15.42 -45.05
C ARG A 7 47.44 14.23 -45.02
N GLN A 8 47.82 13.12 -45.64
CA GLN A 8 47.04 11.88 -45.63
C GLN A 8 46.98 11.25 -44.23
N ASP A 9 48.09 11.22 -43.50
CA ASP A 9 48.14 10.77 -42.10
C ASP A 9 47.29 11.66 -41.18
N GLN A 10 47.30 12.97 -41.40
CA GLN A 10 46.45 13.91 -40.65
C GLN A 10 44.96 13.69 -40.93
N ILE A 11 44.57 13.45 -42.19
CA ILE A 11 43.18 13.16 -42.56
C ILE A 11 42.71 11.85 -41.93
N ILE A 12 43.55 10.81 -41.95
CA ILE A 12 43.23 9.51 -41.33
C ILE A 12 43.07 9.67 -39.81
N GLN A 13 43.95 10.42 -39.14
CA GLN A 13 43.86 10.69 -37.70
C GLN A 13 42.59 11.48 -37.33
N LEU A 14 42.19 12.44 -38.16
CA LEU A 14 40.96 13.22 -37.96
C LEU A 14 39.69 12.38 -38.18
N ALA A 15 39.73 11.41 -39.09
CA ALA A 15 38.58 10.57 -39.44
C ALA A 15 38.38 9.38 -38.48
N LEU A 16 39.45 8.93 -37.81
CA LEU A 16 39.41 7.75 -36.95
C LEU A 16 38.47 7.91 -35.74
N GLY A 17 38.52 9.05 -35.03
CA GLY A 17 37.69 9.30 -33.85
C GLY A 17 36.19 9.29 -34.14
N PRO A 18 35.70 10.02 -35.17
CA PRO A 18 34.32 9.94 -35.62
C PRO A 18 33.89 8.52 -36.03
N LEU A 19 34.75 7.79 -36.74
CA LEU A 19 34.47 6.40 -37.13
C LEU A 19 34.31 5.49 -35.91
N VAL A 20 35.20 5.59 -34.94
CA VAL A 20 35.09 4.87 -33.66
C VAL A 20 33.83 5.29 -32.91
N GLY A 21 33.47 6.58 -32.92
CA GLY A 21 32.22 7.06 -32.35
C GLY A 21 30.99 6.42 -32.99
N VAL A 22 30.96 6.30 -34.32
CA VAL A 22 29.88 5.58 -35.03
C VAL A 22 29.84 4.11 -34.61
N LEU A 23 30.98 3.43 -34.49
CA LEU A 23 31.01 2.04 -34.04
C LEU A 23 30.51 1.87 -32.60
N ILE A 24 30.86 2.79 -31.69
CA ILE A 24 30.36 2.79 -30.31
C ILE A 24 28.86 3.04 -30.28
N PHE A 25 28.34 3.96 -31.10
CA PHE A 25 26.91 4.19 -31.22
C PHE A 25 26.18 2.94 -31.77
N LEU A 26 26.71 2.29 -32.81
CA LEU A 26 26.12 1.04 -33.29
C LEU A 26 26.14 -0.06 -32.23
N PHE A 27 27.19 -0.11 -31.40
CA PHE A 27 27.25 -1.01 -30.25
C PHE A 27 26.21 -0.64 -29.17
N SER A 28 25.96 0.65 -28.93
CA SER A 28 24.97 1.10 -27.94
C SER A 28 23.53 0.75 -28.31
N LEU A 29 23.26 0.46 -29.59
CA LEU A 29 21.97 -0.04 -30.07
C LEU A 29 21.78 -1.56 -29.86
N THR A 30 22.78 -2.27 -29.35
CA THR A 30 22.71 -3.73 -29.15
C THR A 30 22.15 -4.12 -27.79
N GLN A 31 21.52 -5.30 -27.71
CA GLN A 31 21.05 -5.87 -26.44
C GLN A 31 22.20 -6.16 -25.45
N ILE A 32 23.43 -6.35 -25.95
CA ILE A 32 24.62 -6.58 -25.10
C ILE A 32 24.92 -5.30 -24.30
N TYR A 33 24.91 -4.15 -24.97
CA TYR A 33 25.07 -2.87 -24.30
C TYR A 33 23.93 -2.58 -23.32
N GLU A 34 22.68 -2.81 -23.72
CA GLU A 34 21.52 -2.63 -22.84
C GLU A 34 21.67 -3.41 -21.53
N ARG A 35 22.07 -4.69 -21.60
CA ARG A 35 22.32 -5.50 -20.39
C ARG A 35 23.40 -4.90 -19.50
N ALA A 36 24.48 -4.38 -20.07
CA ALA A 36 25.54 -3.73 -19.31
C ALA A 36 25.06 -2.42 -18.67
N GLU A 37 24.24 -1.64 -19.38
CA GLU A 37 23.69 -0.38 -18.89
C GLU A 37 22.62 -0.59 -17.80
N LEU A 38 21.88 -1.71 -17.82
CA LEU A 38 20.98 -2.05 -16.72
C LEU A 38 21.73 -2.33 -15.40
N VAL A 39 22.95 -2.87 -15.48
CA VAL A 39 23.82 -3.04 -14.30
C VAL A 39 24.25 -1.68 -13.74
N THR A 40 24.65 -0.74 -14.60
CA THR A 40 25.02 0.61 -14.16
C THR A 40 23.79 1.35 -13.64
N TYR A 41 22.61 1.15 -14.23
CA TYR A 41 21.33 1.70 -13.77
C TYR A 41 21.05 1.30 -12.31
N ASP A 42 21.14 0.01 -11.99
CA ASP A 42 20.93 -0.48 -10.63
C ASP A 42 21.99 0.05 -9.66
N TRP A 43 23.23 0.15 -10.11
CA TRP A 43 24.30 0.75 -9.33
C TRP A 43 24.00 2.23 -8.98
N ARG A 44 23.38 3.00 -9.89
CA ARG A 44 23.01 4.40 -9.62
C ARG A 44 22.01 4.50 -8.47
N PHE A 45 21.04 3.59 -8.36
CA PHE A 45 20.10 3.55 -7.22
C PHE A 45 20.81 3.24 -5.91
N ASN A 46 21.62 2.19 -5.89
CA ASN A 46 22.35 1.78 -4.69
C ASN A 46 23.30 2.88 -4.17
N VAL A 47 24.01 3.57 -5.07
CA VAL A 47 24.87 4.70 -4.70
C VAL A 47 24.06 5.92 -4.26
N ARG A 48 22.95 6.23 -4.96
CA ARG A 48 22.07 7.33 -4.55
C ARG A 48 21.57 7.13 -3.12
N ASP A 49 21.02 5.97 -2.82
CA ASP A 49 20.36 5.71 -1.53
C ASP A 49 21.38 5.68 -0.38
N SER A 50 22.56 5.12 -0.62
CA SER A 50 23.64 5.06 0.39
C SER A 50 24.36 6.39 0.62
N ALA A 51 24.59 7.20 -0.42
CA ALA A 51 25.40 8.42 -0.32
C ALA A 51 24.59 9.72 -0.23
N PHE A 52 23.36 9.76 -0.76
CA PHE A 52 22.52 10.95 -0.85
C PHE A 52 21.15 10.78 -0.19
N GLY A 53 20.80 9.55 0.19
CA GLY A 53 19.49 9.19 0.73
C GLY A 53 18.47 8.86 -0.36
N PRO A 54 17.40 8.13 0.02
CA PRO A 54 16.31 7.79 -0.89
C PRO A 54 15.51 9.03 -1.33
N PRO A 55 14.70 8.94 -2.40
CA PRO A 55 13.75 10.00 -2.73
C PRO A 55 12.78 10.23 -1.56
N ALA A 56 12.19 11.42 -1.49
CA ALA A 56 11.15 11.68 -0.52
C ALA A 56 10.04 10.62 -0.66
N MET A 57 9.46 10.19 0.46
CA MET A 57 8.35 9.24 0.47
C MET A 57 7.14 9.89 1.09
N SER A 58 5.99 9.77 0.43
CA SER A 58 4.74 10.21 1.03
C SER A 58 4.38 9.34 2.24
N PRO A 59 4.15 9.92 3.44
CA PRO A 59 3.73 9.16 4.62
C PRO A 59 2.31 8.58 4.48
N HIS A 60 1.57 9.03 3.46
CA HIS A 60 0.22 8.57 3.16
C HIS A 60 0.18 7.37 2.20
N LEU A 61 1.32 6.83 1.76
CA LEU A 61 1.38 5.64 0.93
C LEU A 61 1.82 4.43 1.77
N GLY A 62 1.29 3.25 1.45
CA GLY A 62 1.64 2.00 2.13
C GLY A 62 0.99 0.78 1.50
N THR A 63 1.17 -0.36 2.16
CA THR A 63 0.64 -1.66 1.73
C THR A 63 -0.08 -2.39 2.85
N ILE A 64 -0.91 -3.34 2.44
CA ILE A 64 -1.55 -4.33 3.28
C ILE A 64 -1.04 -5.68 2.81
N ASP A 65 -0.49 -6.42 3.74
CA ASP A 65 0.41 -7.51 3.44
C ASP A 65 -0.25 -8.84 3.81
N ILE A 66 -0.44 -9.70 2.81
CA ILE A 66 -0.59 -11.14 3.04
C ILE A 66 0.83 -11.68 3.31
N ASP A 67 1.30 -11.41 4.52
CA ASP A 67 2.62 -11.81 5.01
C ASP A 67 2.61 -13.21 5.63
N LEU A 68 3.78 -13.67 6.07
CA LEU A 68 3.91 -14.97 6.72
C LEU A 68 3.04 -15.06 7.98
N GLU A 69 2.99 -14.00 8.79
CA GLU A 69 2.15 -13.95 9.99
C GLU A 69 0.68 -14.18 9.65
N SER A 70 0.19 -13.55 8.58
CA SER A 70 -1.19 -13.71 8.13
C SER A 70 -1.48 -15.13 7.63
N VAL A 71 -0.56 -15.72 6.88
CA VAL A 71 -0.70 -17.12 6.42
C VAL A 71 -0.64 -18.11 7.59
N GLU A 72 0.21 -17.86 8.60
CA GLU A 72 0.29 -18.67 9.81
C GLU A 72 -0.98 -18.55 10.68
N ALA A 73 -1.55 -17.35 10.78
CA ALA A 73 -2.75 -17.09 11.58
C ALA A 73 -4.02 -17.60 10.91
N GLU A 74 -4.13 -17.49 9.59
CA GLU A 74 -5.40 -17.66 8.87
C GLU A 74 -5.40 -18.78 7.83
N GLY A 75 -4.27 -19.48 7.66
CA GLY A 75 -4.07 -20.51 6.66
C GLY A 75 -3.71 -19.97 5.28
N ARG A 76 -3.72 -20.86 4.27
CA ARG A 76 -3.34 -20.51 2.89
C ARG A 76 -4.29 -19.47 2.30
N TYR A 77 -3.73 -18.41 1.73
CA TYR A 77 -4.52 -17.27 1.24
C TYR A 77 -5.49 -17.63 0.10
N GLN A 78 -5.18 -18.65 -0.70
CA GLN A 78 -6.06 -19.12 -1.78
C GLN A 78 -7.38 -19.70 -1.24
N ASP A 79 -7.37 -20.20 0.00
CA ASP A 79 -8.53 -20.79 0.66
C ASP A 79 -9.33 -19.75 1.46
N TRP A 80 -8.92 -18.47 1.43
CA TRP A 80 -9.58 -17.43 2.19
C TRP A 80 -10.94 -17.06 1.60
N THR A 81 -11.95 -17.12 2.46
CA THR A 81 -13.29 -16.58 2.21
C THR A 81 -13.28 -15.06 2.27
N ARG A 82 -14.30 -14.44 1.64
CA ARG A 82 -14.35 -12.99 1.39
C ARG A 82 -14.62 -12.13 2.64
N ASP A 83 -15.08 -12.73 3.73
CA ASP A 83 -15.19 -12.07 5.05
C ASP A 83 -13.84 -11.52 5.54
N LYS A 84 -12.73 -12.21 5.22
CA LYS A 84 -11.38 -11.76 5.61
C LYS A 84 -11.02 -10.41 5.00
N TYR A 85 -11.26 -10.24 3.71
CA TYR A 85 -11.05 -8.98 3.02
C TYR A 85 -12.09 -7.92 3.43
N ALA A 86 -13.34 -8.33 3.66
CA ALA A 86 -14.42 -7.43 4.08
C ALA A 86 -14.11 -6.74 5.42
N ASP A 87 -13.59 -7.48 6.40
CA ASP A 87 -13.26 -6.93 7.71
C ASP A 87 -12.12 -5.90 7.65
N VAL A 88 -11.13 -6.14 6.79
CA VAL A 88 -10.10 -5.15 6.51
C VAL A 88 -10.69 -3.91 5.85
N VAL A 89 -11.51 -4.04 4.81
CA VAL A 89 -12.15 -2.89 4.14
C VAL A 89 -13.00 -2.07 5.11
N ARG A 90 -13.79 -2.73 5.97
CA ARG A 90 -14.60 -2.05 7.01
C ARG A 90 -13.75 -1.27 7.99
N LEU A 91 -12.63 -1.85 8.45
CA LEU A 91 -11.70 -1.15 9.34
C LEU A 91 -11.12 0.08 8.66
N LEU A 92 -10.61 -0.07 7.43
CA LEU A 92 -9.98 1.00 6.67
C LEU A 92 -10.96 2.15 6.40
N SER A 93 -12.20 1.83 6.01
CA SER A 93 -13.27 2.82 5.87
C SER A 93 -13.53 3.55 7.19
N LYS A 94 -13.69 2.79 8.29
CA LYS A 94 -13.94 3.36 9.63
C LYS A 94 -12.80 4.23 10.14
N TYR A 95 -11.55 3.90 9.80
CA TYR A 95 -10.36 4.67 10.18
C TYR A 95 -10.02 5.77 9.17
N GLY A 96 -10.79 5.92 8.09
CA GLY A 96 -10.67 7.03 7.15
C GLY A 96 -9.53 6.88 6.14
N ALA A 97 -9.21 5.65 5.71
CA ALA A 97 -8.32 5.43 4.57
C ALA A 97 -8.86 6.18 3.33
N ARG A 98 -7.96 6.79 2.55
CA ARG A 98 -8.34 7.56 1.36
C ARG A 98 -8.72 6.67 0.19
N LEU A 99 -7.89 5.67 -0.14
CA LEU A 99 -8.13 4.71 -1.21
C LEU A 99 -7.49 3.36 -0.87
N VAL A 100 -8.08 2.26 -1.34
CA VAL A 100 -7.56 0.90 -1.18
C VAL A 100 -7.50 0.20 -2.53
N GLY A 101 -6.32 -0.19 -3.00
CA GLY A 101 -6.15 -0.95 -4.24
C GLY A 101 -5.83 -2.41 -3.96
N PHE A 102 -6.63 -3.34 -4.47
CA PHE A 102 -6.38 -4.77 -4.34
C PHE A 102 -5.51 -5.28 -5.48
N ASP A 103 -4.32 -5.79 -5.17
CA ASP A 103 -3.49 -6.64 -6.01
C ASP A 103 -3.85 -8.12 -5.77
N VAL A 104 -5.15 -8.40 -5.82
CA VAL A 104 -5.77 -9.72 -5.64
C VAL A 104 -6.88 -9.84 -6.68
N PHE A 105 -6.84 -10.91 -7.47
CA PHE A 105 -7.78 -11.10 -8.58
C PHE A 105 -9.04 -11.84 -8.11
N PHE A 106 -10.13 -11.10 -7.91
CA PHE A 106 -11.44 -11.67 -7.57
C PHE A 106 -12.21 -12.04 -8.84
N ILE A 107 -11.71 -13.01 -9.60
CA ILE A 107 -12.28 -13.43 -10.90
C ILE A 107 -13.24 -14.63 -10.80
N GLU A 108 -13.26 -15.29 -9.64
CA GLU A 108 -14.08 -16.48 -9.36
C GLU A 108 -14.91 -16.30 -8.08
N PRO A 109 -16.15 -16.85 -8.01
CA PRO A 109 -16.97 -16.80 -6.81
C PRO A 109 -16.29 -17.45 -5.60
N SER A 110 -16.54 -16.92 -4.41
CA SER A 110 -16.13 -17.56 -3.16
C SER A 110 -16.90 -18.86 -2.96
N THR A 111 -16.20 -19.89 -2.47
CA THR A 111 -16.88 -21.07 -1.94
C THR A 111 -17.73 -20.69 -0.73
N ILE A 112 -19.01 -21.06 -0.74
CA ILE A 112 -19.87 -21.00 0.44
C ILE A 112 -19.43 -22.10 1.39
N SER A 113 -19.05 -21.74 2.61
CA SER A 113 -18.65 -22.70 3.65
C SER A 113 -19.32 -22.34 4.98
N VAL A 114 -19.79 -23.37 5.69
CA VAL A 114 -20.46 -23.24 6.98
C VAL A 114 -19.66 -24.03 8.00
N SER A 115 -19.28 -23.40 9.12
CA SER A 115 -18.53 -24.08 10.17
C SER A 115 -19.40 -25.10 10.92
N GLU A 116 -18.76 -26.14 11.43
CA GLU A 116 -19.42 -27.16 12.26
C GLU A 116 -20.11 -26.54 13.49
N SER A 117 -19.49 -25.53 14.11
CA SER A 117 -20.07 -24.81 15.24
C SER A 117 -21.40 -24.13 14.90
N ARG A 118 -21.51 -23.51 13.71
CA ARG A 118 -22.74 -22.84 13.26
C ARG A 118 -23.84 -23.83 12.94
N ILE A 119 -23.48 -25.02 12.46
CA ILE A 119 -24.42 -26.13 12.23
C ILE A 119 -24.95 -26.63 13.57
N HIS A 120 -24.08 -26.95 14.54
CA HIS A 120 -24.49 -27.43 15.87
C HIS A 120 -25.23 -26.37 16.70
N ALA A 121 -25.06 -25.08 16.39
CA ALA A 121 -25.81 -24.00 17.02
C ALA A 121 -27.29 -23.96 16.60
N GLN A 122 -27.66 -24.61 15.49
CA GLN A 122 -29.05 -24.64 15.04
C GLN A 122 -29.88 -25.58 15.89
N LYS A 123 -31.00 -25.08 16.42
CA LYS A 123 -31.95 -25.88 17.21
C LYS A 123 -32.85 -26.77 16.35
N VAL A 124 -33.07 -26.37 15.11
CA VAL A 124 -33.90 -27.05 14.10
C VAL A 124 -33.15 -26.99 12.77
N ILE A 125 -33.17 -28.06 11.99
CA ILE A 125 -32.60 -28.09 10.64
C ILE A 125 -33.78 -28.27 9.67
N ASP A 126 -34.22 -27.16 9.07
CA ASP A 126 -35.24 -27.10 8.03
C ASP A 126 -34.77 -26.23 6.86
N ILE A 127 -35.58 -26.15 5.80
CA ILE A 127 -35.23 -25.39 4.59
C ILE A 127 -34.94 -23.93 4.92
N ALA A 128 -35.77 -23.29 5.75
CA ALA A 128 -35.60 -21.89 6.12
C ALA A 128 -34.30 -21.64 6.90
N THR A 129 -33.95 -22.53 7.82
CA THR A 129 -32.71 -22.43 8.62
C THR A 129 -31.48 -22.69 7.76
N ILE A 130 -31.57 -23.61 6.79
CA ILE A 130 -30.49 -23.86 5.82
C ILE A 130 -30.30 -22.66 4.90
N GLU A 131 -31.38 -22.10 4.35
CA GLU A 131 -31.33 -20.91 3.50
C GLU A 131 -30.75 -19.70 4.26
N GLU A 132 -31.09 -19.55 5.54
CA GLU A 132 -30.51 -18.52 6.40
C GLU A 132 -29.02 -18.76 6.65
N LEU A 133 -28.61 -19.99 6.95
CA LEU A 133 -27.18 -20.34 7.11
C LEU A 133 -26.37 -20.06 5.84
N LEU A 134 -26.91 -20.41 4.66
CA LEU A 134 -26.27 -20.17 3.37
C LEU A 134 -26.15 -18.67 3.10
N ARG A 135 -27.21 -17.91 3.35
CA ARG A 135 -27.21 -16.45 3.18
C ARG A 135 -26.21 -15.76 4.10
N GLN A 136 -26.11 -16.20 5.35
CA GLN A 136 -25.09 -15.72 6.29
C GLN A 136 -23.69 -16.29 6.01
N SER A 137 -23.50 -17.05 4.94
CA SER A 137 -22.21 -17.58 4.48
C SER A 137 -21.94 -17.17 3.04
N ASP A 138 -22.71 -16.21 2.51
CA ASP A 138 -22.46 -15.56 1.23
C ASP A 138 -21.38 -14.49 1.43
N PHE A 139 -20.13 -14.95 1.37
CA PHE A 139 -18.99 -14.09 1.63
C PHE A 139 -18.76 -13.06 0.51
N ASP A 140 -19.16 -13.38 -0.74
CA ASP A 140 -19.07 -12.41 -1.85
C ASP A 140 -20.04 -11.25 -1.61
N GLU A 141 -21.26 -11.51 -1.14
CA GLU A 141 -22.22 -10.46 -0.77
C GLU A 141 -21.71 -9.64 0.44
N MET A 142 -21.12 -10.28 1.46
CA MET A 142 -20.50 -9.57 2.59
C MET A 142 -19.40 -8.61 2.14
N PHE A 143 -18.55 -9.04 1.21
CA PHE A 143 -17.47 -8.21 0.69
C PHE A 143 -17.98 -7.13 -0.25
N ARG A 144 -18.97 -7.44 -1.09
CA ARG A 144 -19.67 -6.44 -1.90
C ARG A 144 -20.24 -5.30 -1.05
N GLN A 145 -20.88 -5.61 0.07
CA GLN A 145 -21.40 -4.61 1.01
C GLN A 145 -20.29 -3.76 1.61
N ALA A 146 -19.22 -4.39 2.11
CA ALA A 146 -18.07 -3.67 2.66
C ALA A 146 -17.43 -2.72 1.64
N ILE A 147 -17.27 -3.16 0.39
CA ILE A 147 -16.76 -2.35 -0.72
C ILE A 147 -17.68 -1.15 -0.98
N ALA A 148 -19.00 -1.39 -1.11
CA ALA A 148 -19.97 -0.34 -1.40
C ALA A 148 -20.06 0.71 -0.28
N GLU A 149 -20.02 0.28 0.98
CA GLU A 149 -20.02 1.17 2.15
C GLU A 149 -18.73 1.98 2.26
N ALA A 150 -17.59 1.41 1.88
CA ALA A 150 -16.31 2.10 1.89
C ALA A 150 -16.18 3.14 0.77
N GLY A 151 -16.69 2.84 -0.43
CA GLY A 151 -16.74 3.76 -1.58
C GLY A 151 -15.37 4.20 -2.13
N ASN A 152 -14.29 3.57 -1.68
CA ASN A 152 -12.90 3.96 -1.96
C ASN A 152 -12.00 2.79 -2.42
N VAL A 153 -12.59 1.66 -2.84
CA VAL A 153 -11.88 0.43 -3.22
C VAL A 153 -11.69 0.31 -4.73
N TYR A 154 -10.47 -0.01 -5.14
CA TYR A 154 -10.07 -0.39 -6.50
C TYR A 154 -9.81 -1.90 -6.56
N LEU A 155 -10.35 -2.57 -7.57
CA LEU A 155 -10.13 -4.00 -7.80
C LEU A 155 -9.18 -4.24 -8.98
N ALA A 156 -8.28 -5.21 -8.82
CA ALA A 156 -7.39 -5.65 -9.89
C ALA A 156 -8.12 -6.48 -10.95
N GLN A 157 -7.75 -6.24 -12.21
CA GLN A 157 -8.00 -7.15 -13.33
C GLN A 157 -6.70 -7.56 -14.01
N THR A 158 -6.75 -8.63 -14.80
CA THR A 158 -5.61 -9.05 -15.62
C THR A 158 -5.73 -8.53 -17.05
N VAL A 159 -4.60 -8.43 -17.73
CA VAL A 159 -4.48 -8.35 -19.19
C VAL A 159 -3.55 -9.50 -19.61
N VAL A 160 -4.00 -10.29 -20.57
CA VAL A 160 -3.25 -11.40 -21.15
C VAL A 160 -2.46 -10.85 -22.33
N VAL A 161 -1.14 -11.08 -22.35
CA VAL A 161 -0.23 -10.66 -23.44
C VAL A 161 0.14 -11.84 -24.36
N PRO A 162 0.51 -11.60 -25.63
CA PRO A 162 0.71 -12.65 -26.64
C PRO A 162 1.71 -13.76 -26.30
N ASP A 163 2.72 -13.49 -25.48
CA ASP A 163 3.74 -14.48 -25.09
C ASP A 163 3.24 -15.46 -23.99
N SER A 164 1.98 -15.38 -23.59
CA SER A 164 1.37 -16.32 -22.65
C SER A 164 0.94 -17.61 -23.35
N VAL A 165 1.07 -18.76 -22.65
CA VAL A 165 0.71 -20.10 -23.16
C VAL A 165 -0.82 -20.30 -23.24
N ARG A 166 -1.63 -19.27 -22.99
CA ARG A 166 -3.08 -19.36 -22.89
C ARG A 166 -3.70 -19.12 -24.26
N GLU A 167 -4.44 -20.11 -24.77
CA GLU A 167 -5.28 -19.92 -25.96
C GLU A 167 -6.37 -18.88 -25.66
N SER A 168 -6.63 -18.00 -26.63
CA SER A 168 -7.70 -17.00 -26.51
C SER A 168 -9.06 -17.70 -26.46
N GLU A 169 -9.74 -17.59 -25.33
CA GLU A 169 -11.13 -18.03 -25.21
C GLU A 169 -12.07 -17.00 -25.86
N PRO A 170 -13.27 -17.42 -26.31
CA PRO A 170 -14.28 -16.47 -26.80
C PRO A 170 -14.71 -15.49 -25.69
N ARG A 171 -14.84 -14.22 -26.03
CA ARG A 171 -15.31 -13.18 -25.08
C ARG A 171 -16.71 -13.51 -24.57
N THR A 172 -16.84 -13.62 -23.24
CA THR A 172 -18.13 -13.84 -22.57
C THR A 172 -18.96 -12.55 -22.52
N ALA A 173 -20.27 -12.67 -22.30
CA ALA A 173 -21.15 -11.50 -22.13
C ALA A 173 -20.71 -10.59 -20.96
N ASP A 174 -20.16 -11.16 -19.90
CA ASP A 174 -19.66 -10.39 -18.76
C ASP A 174 -18.37 -9.62 -19.09
N LYS A 175 -17.44 -10.23 -19.85
CA LYS A 175 -16.25 -9.53 -20.36
C LYS A 175 -16.64 -8.37 -21.26
N GLU A 176 -17.64 -8.55 -22.13
CA GLU A 176 -18.14 -7.47 -23.00
C GLU A 176 -18.73 -6.30 -22.20
N LEU A 177 -19.49 -6.57 -21.13
CA LEU A 177 -19.98 -5.52 -20.22
C LEU A 177 -18.82 -4.79 -19.52
N ALA A 178 -17.80 -5.52 -19.06
CA ALA A 178 -16.62 -4.91 -18.45
C ALA A 178 -15.88 -4.00 -19.46
N LEU A 179 -15.70 -4.46 -20.70
CA LEU A 179 -15.04 -3.71 -21.76
C LEU A 179 -15.77 -2.40 -22.06
N GLN A 180 -17.11 -2.41 -22.06
CA GLN A 180 -17.92 -1.20 -22.24
C GLN A 180 -17.65 -0.17 -21.14
N VAL A 181 -17.61 -0.60 -19.87
CA VAL A 181 -17.28 0.28 -18.74
C VAL A 181 -15.87 0.86 -18.86
N ILE A 182 -14.88 0.04 -19.25
CA ILE A 182 -13.51 0.50 -19.46
C ILE A 182 -13.46 1.52 -20.61
N ARG A 183 -14.14 1.25 -21.73
CA ARG A 183 -14.19 2.13 -22.90
C ARG A 183 -14.76 3.50 -22.57
N GLU A 184 -15.80 3.57 -21.75
CA GLU A 184 -16.40 4.85 -21.30
C GLU A 184 -15.43 5.71 -20.46
N HIS A 185 -14.48 5.08 -19.78
CA HIS A 185 -13.52 5.72 -18.88
C HIS A 185 -12.08 5.62 -19.36
N SER A 186 -11.86 5.31 -20.64
CA SER A 186 -10.53 5.03 -21.21
C SER A 186 -9.75 6.32 -21.54
N PRO A 187 -8.41 6.34 -21.32
CA PRO A 187 -7.55 7.38 -21.87
C PRO A 187 -7.66 7.50 -23.40
N ARG A 188 -7.31 8.67 -23.95
CA ARG A 188 -7.31 8.90 -25.40
C ARG A 188 -5.93 8.66 -25.98
N LEU A 189 -5.89 7.88 -27.06
CA LEU A 189 -4.67 7.67 -27.85
C LEU A 189 -4.55 8.77 -28.91
N THR A 190 -3.43 9.49 -28.94
CA THR A 190 -3.21 10.60 -29.90
C THR A 190 -2.94 10.12 -31.32
N ASP A 191 -2.23 9.00 -31.49
CA ASP A 191 -2.02 8.32 -32.78
C ASP A 191 -2.33 6.82 -32.70
N ALA A 192 -3.51 6.43 -33.21
CA ALA A 192 -3.99 5.05 -33.17
C ALA A 192 -3.44 4.16 -34.29
N VAL A 193 -3.04 4.73 -35.44
CA VAL A 193 -2.72 3.96 -36.65
C VAL A 193 -1.29 3.42 -36.61
N GLY A 194 -0.39 4.11 -35.89
CA GLY A 194 1.02 3.73 -35.73
C GLY A 194 1.43 3.28 -34.33
N SER A 195 0.48 3.07 -33.40
CA SER A 195 0.80 2.87 -31.98
C SER A 195 1.66 1.64 -31.71
N THR A 196 2.76 1.87 -31.00
CA THR A 196 3.72 0.84 -30.53
C THR A 196 3.42 0.31 -29.13
N LEU A 197 2.33 0.77 -28.50
CA LEU A 197 1.97 0.36 -27.13
C LEU A 197 1.83 -1.16 -27.02
N ALA A 198 2.16 -1.69 -25.84
CA ALA A 198 1.98 -3.10 -25.56
C ALA A 198 0.50 -3.49 -25.72
N ARG A 199 0.25 -4.62 -26.40
CA ARG A 199 -1.10 -5.08 -26.74
C ARG A 199 -1.53 -6.27 -25.91
N GLY A 200 -2.73 -6.20 -25.35
CA GLY A 200 -3.42 -7.33 -24.74
C GLY A 200 -4.19 -8.16 -25.77
N VAL A 201 -4.32 -9.46 -25.54
CA VAL A 201 -5.10 -10.40 -26.36
C VAL A 201 -6.36 -10.89 -25.66
N ASP A 202 -6.38 -10.87 -24.32
CA ASP A 202 -7.54 -11.17 -23.48
C ASP A 202 -7.40 -10.42 -22.14
N PHE A 203 -8.43 -10.45 -21.29
CA PHE A 203 -8.43 -9.87 -19.95
C PHE A 203 -9.45 -10.59 -19.07
N ASP A 204 -9.19 -10.70 -17.76
CA ASP A 204 -10.13 -11.27 -16.80
C ASP A 204 -10.58 -10.19 -15.81
N PRO A 205 -11.82 -9.65 -15.95
CA PRO A 205 -12.34 -8.62 -15.05
C PRO A 205 -12.75 -9.23 -13.69
N PRO A 206 -12.85 -8.43 -12.62
CA PRO A 206 -13.36 -8.92 -11.34
C PRO A 206 -14.82 -9.35 -11.49
N LEU A 207 -15.29 -10.18 -10.56
CA LEU A 207 -16.69 -10.58 -10.45
C LEU A 207 -17.61 -9.38 -10.58
N ARG A 208 -18.65 -9.54 -11.40
CA ARG A 208 -19.61 -8.48 -11.71
C ARG A 208 -20.18 -7.80 -10.46
N SER A 209 -20.59 -8.59 -9.46
CA SER A 209 -21.15 -8.07 -8.21
C SER A 209 -20.17 -7.15 -7.47
N LEU A 210 -18.88 -7.50 -7.45
CA LEU A 210 -17.84 -6.74 -6.76
C LEU A 210 -17.43 -5.49 -7.56
N ARG A 211 -17.24 -5.61 -8.89
CA ARG A 211 -16.83 -4.46 -9.71
C ARG A 211 -17.89 -3.35 -9.78
N GLU A 212 -19.19 -3.71 -9.71
CA GLU A 212 -20.29 -2.73 -9.68
C GLU A 212 -20.39 -2.01 -8.34
N ALA A 213 -19.88 -2.60 -7.25
CA ALA A 213 -19.80 -1.99 -5.93
C ALA A 213 -18.53 -1.15 -5.73
N ALA A 214 -17.44 -1.53 -6.40
CA ALA A 214 -16.14 -0.89 -6.30
C ALA A 214 -16.16 0.54 -6.84
N ARG A 215 -15.22 1.36 -6.36
CA ARG A 215 -15.00 2.72 -6.90
C ARG A 215 -14.56 2.67 -8.35
N SER A 216 -13.69 1.72 -8.68
CA SER A 216 -13.24 1.41 -10.03
C SER A 216 -12.51 0.06 -10.05
N PHE A 217 -12.12 -0.39 -11.23
CA PHE A 217 -11.26 -1.53 -11.43
C PHE A 217 -10.29 -1.26 -12.59
N ALA A 218 -9.08 -1.79 -12.48
CA ALA A 218 -7.99 -1.47 -13.39
C ALA A 218 -6.94 -2.58 -13.36
N TYR A 219 -6.09 -2.66 -14.39
CA TYR A 219 -5.14 -3.78 -14.44
C TYR A 219 -4.01 -3.60 -13.44
N ALA A 220 -3.56 -4.72 -12.89
CA ALA A 220 -2.58 -4.79 -11.80
C ALA A 220 -1.46 -5.76 -12.18
N GLN A 221 -0.62 -5.36 -13.13
CA GLN A 221 0.45 -6.20 -13.67
C GLN A 221 1.70 -5.38 -13.96
N THR A 222 2.84 -6.05 -13.82
CA THR A 222 4.17 -5.47 -14.02
C THR A 222 4.85 -6.08 -15.25
N VAL A 223 5.87 -5.41 -15.78
CA VAL A 223 6.69 -5.90 -16.91
C VAL A 223 8.12 -6.18 -16.47
N THR A 224 8.79 -7.13 -17.11
CA THR A 224 10.20 -7.46 -16.86
C THR A 224 11.08 -6.85 -17.94
N ASP A 225 12.26 -6.40 -17.55
CA ASP A 225 13.34 -6.11 -18.49
C ASP A 225 13.96 -7.41 -19.06
N ILE A 226 14.89 -7.25 -20.00
CA ILE A 226 15.59 -8.35 -20.70
C ILE A 226 16.35 -9.32 -19.78
N ASP A 227 16.66 -8.89 -18.55
CA ASP A 227 17.33 -9.67 -17.52
C ASP A 227 16.37 -10.23 -16.46
N GLY A 228 15.06 -9.99 -16.60
CA GLY A 228 14.02 -10.45 -15.68
C GLY A 228 13.71 -9.51 -14.52
N ALA A 229 14.49 -8.44 -14.31
CA ALA A 229 14.24 -7.49 -13.24
C ALA A 229 13.11 -6.50 -13.58
N ARG A 230 12.49 -5.92 -12.55
CA ARG A 230 11.36 -5.00 -12.63
C ARG A 230 11.84 -3.56 -12.39
N ARG A 231 12.10 -2.82 -13.46
CA ARG A 231 12.52 -1.40 -13.37
C ARG A 231 11.48 -0.42 -13.89
N ARG A 232 10.56 -0.94 -14.70
CA ARG A 232 9.54 -0.17 -15.41
C ARG A 232 8.16 -0.69 -15.04
N TYR A 233 7.18 0.19 -15.17
CA TYR A 233 5.79 -0.12 -14.91
C TYR A 233 4.94 0.30 -16.11
N PRO A 234 4.15 -0.61 -16.71
CA PRO A 234 3.25 -0.25 -17.80
C PRO A 234 2.17 0.67 -17.23
N LEU A 235 1.96 1.85 -17.79
CA LEU A 235 0.87 2.74 -17.36
C LEU A 235 -0.43 2.46 -18.08
N VAL A 236 -0.33 1.99 -19.33
CA VAL A 236 -1.46 1.63 -20.18
C VAL A 236 -1.15 0.38 -21.01
N PHE A 237 -2.18 -0.42 -21.29
CA PHE A 237 -2.16 -1.45 -22.34
C PHE A 237 -3.20 -1.09 -23.42
N LEU A 238 -2.93 -1.47 -24.66
CA LEU A 238 -3.91 -1.37 -25.75
C LEU A 238 -4.60 -2.73 -25.95
N TYR A 239 -5.89 -2.80 -25.67
CA TYR A 239 -6.72 -3.96 -25.98
C TYR A 239 -7.72 -3.57 -27.07
N GLU A 240 -7.60 -4.19 -28.25
CA GLU A 240 -8.33 -3.77 -29.46
C GLU A 240 -8.11 -2.27 -29.77
N ASP A 241 -9.14 -1.45 -29.56
CA ASP A 241 -9.20 -0.01 -29.73
C ASP A 241 -9.25 0.76 -28.40
N VAL A 242 -9.23 0.07 -27.26
CA VAL A 242 -9.42 0.65 -25.92
C VAL A 242 -8.12 0.63 -25.13
N LEU A 243 -7.77 1.77 -24.53
CA LEU A 243 -6.65 1.85 -23.59
C LEU A 243 -7.11 1.43 -22.19
N PHE A 244 -6.46 0.41 -21.66
CA PHE A 244 -6.66 -0.06 -20.31
C PHE A 244 -5.66 0.70 -19.43
N PRO A 245 -6.09 1.51 -18.45
CA PRO A 245 -5.19 2.15 -17.51
C PRO A 245 -4.76 1.17 -16.42
N SER A 246 -3.53 1.34 -15.93
CA SER A 246 -3.06 0.63 -14.74
C SER A 246 -3.80 1.10 -13.49
N MET A 247 -3.87 0.23 -12.48
CA MET A 247 -4.42 0.60 -11.16
C MET A 247 -3.69 1.78 -10.55
N ALA A 248 -2.35 1.84 -10.69
CA ALA A 248 -1.56 2.95 -10.20
C ALA A 248 -1.91 4.28 -10.90
N LEU A 249 -2.07 4.26 -12.23
CA LEU A 249 -2.48 5.45 -12.99
C LEU A 249 -3.90 5.89 -12.60
N ALA A 250 -4.85 4.95 -12.55
CA ALA A 250 -6.23 5.24 -12.20
C ALA A 250 -6.36 5.88 -10.80
N MET A 251 -5.64 5.33 -9.81
CA MET A 251 -5.62 5.89 -8.46
C MET A 251 -4.89 7.24 -8.39
N ALA A 252 -3.81 7.44 -9.16
CA ALA A 252 -3.14 8.73 -9.25
C ALA A 252 -4.08 9.81 -9.81
N CYS A 253 -4.88 9.47 -10.82
CA CYS A 253 -5.88 10.36 -11.41
C CYS A 253 -6.93 10.80 -10.39
N ASP A 254 -7.41 9.87 -9.58
CA ASP A 254 -8.33 10.16 -8.48
C ASP A 254 -7.72 11.05 -7.40
N ILE A 255 -6.44 10.82 -7.08
CA ILE A 255 -5.71 11.63 -6.10
C ILE A 255 -5.53 13.07 -6.60
N LEU A 256 -5.21 13.21 -7.88
CA LEU A 256 -4.92 14.46 -8.58
C LEU A 256 -6.17 15.12 -9.19
N GLN A 257 -7.35 14.52 -8.99
CA GLN A 257 -8.65 15.01 -9.48
C GLN A 257 -8.73 15.18 -11.01
N VAL A 258 -8.08 14.28 -11.76
CA VAL A 258 -8.08 14.26 -13.23
C VAL A 258 -9.01 13.15 -13.73
N PRO A 259 -10.05 13.44 -14.52
CA PRO A 259 -10.87 12.40 -15.14
C PRO A 259 -10.03 11.55 -16.11
N ILE A 260 -10.08 10.22 -15.99
CA ILE A 260 -9.25 9.32 -16.84
C ILE A 260 -9.51 9.55 -18.34
N ALA A 261 -10.77 9.78 -18.73
CA ALA A 261 -11.13 10.07 -20.13
C ALA A 261 -10.59 11.41 -20.68
N SER A 262 -9.99 12.27 -19.82
CA SER A 262 -9.31 13.49 -20.24
C SER A 262 -7.81 13.29 -20.52
N ILE A 263 -7.26 12.13 -20.16
CA ILE A 263 -5.84 11.81 -20.34
C ILE A 263 -5.55 11.59 -21.81
N GLU A 264 -4.41 12.11 -22.25
CA GLU A 264 -3.85 11.88 -23.58
C GLU A 264 -2.60 11.00 -23.46
N VAL A 265 -2.52 9.96 -24.28
CA VAL A 265 -1.37 9.05 -24.35
C VAL A 265 -0.67 9.25 -25.68
N ASP A 266 0.58 9.69 -25.62
CA ASP A 266 1.50 9.79 -26.75
C ASP A 266 2.58 8.69 -26.64
N PRO A 267 2.45 7.59 -27.41
CA PRO A 267 3.36 6.45 -27.33
C PRO A 267 4.82 6.86 -27.52
N GLY A 268 5.69 6.45 -26.58
CA GLY A 268 7.12 6.78 -26.64
C GLY A 268 7.49 8.17 -26.16
N GLN A 269 6.51 8.97 -25.72
CA GLN A 269 6.77 10.29 -25.15
C GLN A 269 6.25 10.38 -23.73
N HIS A 270 4.93 10.47 -23.56
CA HIS A 270 4.33 10.74 -22.26
C HIS A 270 2.84 10.38 -22.19
N VAL A 271 2.35 10.22 -20.96
CA VAL A 271 0.94 10.25 -20.59
C VAL A 271 0.67 11.61 -19.96
N ARG A 272 -0.22 12.41 -20.57
CA ARG A 272 -0.56 13.77 -20.12
C ARG A 272 -1.82 13.76 -19.26
N LEU A 273 -1.68 14.22 -18.03
CA LEU A 273 -2.78 14.47 -17.09
C LEU A 273 -3.04 15.98 -17.05
N PRO A 274 -4.07 16.48 -17.77
CA PRO A 274 -4.36 17.91 -17.80
C PRO A 274 -4.93 18.38 -16.45
N GLN A 275 -4.57 19.60 -16.04
CA GLN A 275 -5.10 20.24 -14.83
C GLN A 275 -5.00 19.37 -13.56
N ALA A 276 -3.91 18.65 -13.39
CA ALA A 276 -3.64 17.83 -12.22
C ALA A 276 -3.48 18.69 -10.96
N HIS A 277 -4.30 18.42 -9.94
CA HIS A 277 -4.24 19.05 -8.63
C HIS A 277 -3.17 18.36 -7.77
N MET A 278 -1.96 18.91 -7.79
CA MET A 278 -0.81 18.40 -7.05
C MET A 278 -1.02 18.51 -5.54
N LEU A 279 -0.33 17.67 -4.78
CA LEU A 279 -0.44 17.63 -3.31
C LEU A 279 0.07 18.90 -2.61
N ASP A 280 0.90 19.69 -3.29
CA ASP A 280 1.39 20.99 -2.82
C ASP A 280 0.43 22.16 -3.14
N GLY A 281 -0.74 21.86 -3.70
CA GLY A 281 -1.77 22.84 -4.05
C GLY A 281 -1.61 23.47 -5.43
N ARG A 282 -0.55 23.13 -6.19
CA ARG A 282 -0.42 23.59 -7.58
C ARG A 282 -1.37 22.84 -8.50
N VAL A 283 -1.81 23.51 -9.57
CA VAL A 283 -2.53 22.88 -10.69
C VAL A 283 -1.62 22.95 -11.90
N VAL A 284 -1.27 21.80 -12.47
CA VAL A 284 -0.32 21.69 -13.59
C VAL A 284 -0.80 20.68 -14.61
N ASP A 285 -0.37 20.82 -15.86
CA ASP A 285 -0.48 19.73 -16.82
C ASP A 285 0.71 18.79 -16.57
N LEU A 286 0.44 17.63 -15.98
CA LEU A 286 1.46 16.67 -15.58
C LEU A 286 1.76 15.71 -16.74
N GLU A 287 3.02 15.67 -17.17
CA GLU A 287 3.49 14.76 -18.22
C GLU A 287 4.33 13.63 -17.60
N ILE A 288 3.77 12.42 -17.62
CA ILE A 288 4.43 11.22 -17.12
C ILE A 288 5.18 10.57 -18.29
N PRO A 289 6.53 10.55 -18.30
CA PRO A 289 7.28 10.01 -19.43
C PRO A 289 7.09 8.50 -19.55
N ILE A 290 6.88 8.03 -20.79
CA ILE A 290 6.74 6.61 -21.11
C ILE A 290 7.62 6.21 -22.30
N ASP A 291 8.04 4.95 -22.32
CA ASP A 291 8.66 4.36 -23.50
C ASP A 291 7.62 4.03 -24.59
N ALA A 292 8.10 3.53 -25.73
CA ALA A 292 7.27 3.20 -26.89
C ALA A 292 6.20 2.14 -26.60
N LEU A 293 6.39 1.33 -25.56
CA LEU A 293 5.47 0.27 -25.14
C LEU A 293 4.47 0.76 -24.07
N GLY A 294 4.59 2.00 -23.59
CA GLY A 294 3.73 2.57 -22.55
C GLY A 294 4.27 2.42 -21.12
N ASN A 295 5.55 2.07 -20.96
CA ASN A 295 6.13 1.87 -19.63
C ASN A 295 6.80 3.14 -19.10
N MET A 296 6.54 3.46 -17.84
CA MET A 296 7.26 4.48 -17.07
C MET A 296 8.41 3.83 -16.30
N ASN A 297 9.58 4.47 -16.27
CA ASN A 297 10.66 4.08 -15.35
C ASN A 297 10.23 4.38 -13.91
N VAL A 298 10.33 3.39 -13.03
CA VAL A 298 9.98 3.56 -11.61
C VAL A 298 11.17 4.18 -10.88
N ASN A 299 10.95 5.30 -10.20
CA ASN A 299 11.93 5.90 -9.32
C ASN A 299 11.84 5.23 -7.94
N TRP A 300 12.36 4.01 -7.85
CA TRP A 300 12.36 3.18 -6.64
C TRP A 300 12.86 3.95 -5.42
N ALA A 301 12.12 3.88 -4.31
CA ALA A 301 12.45 4.58 -3.08
C ALA A 301 13.53 3.87 -2.26
N GLY A 302 13.69 2.56 -2.41
CA GLY A 302 14.63 1.78 -1.62
C GLY A 302 14.11 0.37 -1.38
N ARG A 303 14.75 -0.34 -0.45
CA ARG A 303 14.42 -1.70 -0.05
C ARG A 303 13.05 -1.76 0.63
N TRP A 304 12.38 -2.91 0.53
CA TRP A 304 11.01 -3.08 1.01
C TRP A 304 10.84 -2.61 2.46
N GLU A 305 11.60 -3.20 3.37
CA GLU A 305 11.56 -2.94 4.83
C GLU A 305 11.86 -1.49 5.23
N ASP A 306 12.52 -0.73 4.36
CA ASP A 306 12.98 0.64 4.64
C ASP A 306 12.04 1.70 4.02
N THR A 307 10.98 1.30 3.31
CA THR A 307 10.14 2.20 2.50
C THR A 307 8.66 2.06 2.79
N PHE A 308 7.94 3.19 2.85
CA PHE A 308 6.48 3.22 3.09
C PHE A 308 6.03 2.51 4.38
N ASN A 309 4.72 2.46 4.64
CA ASN A 309 4.16 1.73 5.78
C ASN A 309 3.58 0.39 5.32
N HIS A 310 3.84 -0.67 6.08
CA HIS A 310 3.36 -2.02 5.79
C HIS A 310 2.48 -2.52 6.93
N TYR A 311 1.26 -2.95 6.60
CA TYR A 311 0.29 -3.47 7.56
C TYR A 311 0.00 -4.94 7.28
N SER A 312 0.33 -5.84 8.21
CA SER A 312 -0.12 -7.23 8.11
C SER A 312 -1.65 -7.32 8.06
N HIS A 313 -2.19 -8.11 7.12
CA HIS A 313 -3.61 -8.43 7.04
C HIS A 313 -4.17 -8.91 8.38
N SER A 314 -3.48 -9.88 9.00
CA SER A 314 -3.92 -10.44 10.28
C SER A 314 -3.99 -9.41 11.40
N THR A 315 -3.08 -8.43 11.38
CA THR A 315 -3.08 -7.31 12.34
C THR A 315 -4.27 -6.39 12.12
N LEU A 316 -4.60 -6.06 10.86
CA LEU A 316 -5.80 -5.29 10.54
C LEU A 316 -7.06 -6.05 10.95
N ARG A 317 -7.13 -7.36 10.72
CA ARG A 317 -8.25 -8.19 11.20
C ARG A 317 -8.39 -8.19 12.71
N GLN A 318 -7.28 -8.28 13.45
CA GLN A 318 -7.29 -8.15 14.91
C GLN A 318 -7.76 -6.75 15.36
N ALA A 319 -7.37 -5.69 14.64
CA ALA A 319 -7.83 -4.33 14.90
C ALA A 319 -9.33 -4.16 14.62
N TRP A 320 -9.87 -4.79 13.57
CA TRP A 320 -11.31 -4.84 13.31
C TRP A 320 -12.07 -5.51 14.45
N SER A 321 -11.66 -6.72 14.86
CA SER A 321 -12.29 -7.42 15.99
C SER A 321 -12.24 -6.59 17.28
N ARG A 322 -11.12 -5.91 17.55
CA ARG A 322 -11.02 -4.95 18.67
C ARG A 322 -12.03 -3.81 18.52
N GLN A 323 -12.19 -3.27 17.31
CA GLN A 323 -13.11 -2.16 17.06
C GLN A 323 -14.57 -2.57 17.21
N GLU A 324 -14.95 -3.80 16.84
CA GLU A 324 -16.29 -4.35 17.10
C GLU A 324 -16.55 -4.48 18.59
N ASN A 325 -15.60 -5.07 19.32
CA ASN A 325 -15.65 -5.17 20.78
C ASN A 325 -15.82 -3.80 21.44
N GLN A 326 -15.05 -2.80 20.98
CA GLN A 326 -15.13 -1.43 21.50
C GLN A 326 -16.47 -0.77 21.18
N SER A 327 -16.98 -0.91 19.95
CA SER A 327 -18.24 -0.28 19.55
C SER A 327 -19.42 -0.85 20.36
N LEU A 328 -19.43 -2.16 20.59
CA LEU A 328 -20.43 -2.81 21.45
C LEU A 328 -20.29 -2.39 22.92
N LEU A 329 -19.06 -2.26 23.43
CA LEU A 329 -18.83 -1.75 24.79
C LEU A 329 -19.37 -0.34 24.95
N ASP A 330 -19.12 0.54 23.97
CA ASP A 330 -19.60 1.92 24.01
C ASP A 330 -21.12 1.99 23.98
N GLU A 331 -21.78 1.15 23.17
CA GLU A 331 -23.24 1.00 23.17
C GLU A 331 -23.77 0.54 24.54
N MET A 332 -23.15 -0.48 25.15
CA MET A 332 -23.51 -0.93 26.49
C MET A 332 -23.40 0.19 27.53
N LYS A 333 -22.32 0.97 27.49
CA LYS A 333 -22.13 2.11 28.40
C LYS A 333 -23.19 3.19 28.17
N GLN A 334 -23.51 3.50 26.93
CA GLN A 334 -24.56 4.48 26.59
C GLN A 334 -25.94 4.04 27.09
N LEU A 335 -26.32 2.78 26.86
CA LEU A 335 -27.60 2.23 27.32
C LEU A 335 -27.70 2.27 28.85
N VAL A 336 -26.65 1.87 29.58
CA VAL A 336 -26.66 1.87 31.05
C VAL A 336 -26.62 3.28 31.63
N ALA A 337 -25.95 4.23 30.96
CA ALA A 337 -25.97 5.63 31.36
C ALA A 337 -27.35 6.27 31.15
N ALA A 338 -28.09 5.88 30.11
CA ALA A 338 -29.43 6.36 29.83
C ALA A 338 -30.49 5.74 30.77
N ASP A 339 -30.37 4.44 31.06
CA ASP A 339 -31.23 3.73 32.02
C ASP A 339 -30.41 2.82 32.96
N PRO A 340 -30.19 3.25 34.22
CA PRO A 340 -29.47 2.45 35.21
C PRO A 340 -30.07 1.05 35.47
N ALA A 341 -31.37 0.82 35.17
CA ALA A 341 -32.01 -0.49 35.28
C ALA A 341 -31.48 -1.51 34.24
N LEU A 342 -30.90 -1.02 33.13
CA LEU A 342 -30.16 -1.84 32.16
C LEU A 342 -28.80 -2.29 32.70
N GLY A 343 -28.40 -1.85 33.90
CA GLY A 343 -27.23 -2.40 34.59
C GLY A 343 -27.34 -3.89 34.92
N ASN A 344 -28.54 -4.49 34.86
CA ASN A 344 -28.74 -5.92 35.01
C ASN A 344 -28.38 -6.67 33.71
N PRO A 345 -27.57 -7.75 33.75
CA PRO A 345 -27.13 -8.47 32.54
C PRO A 345 -28.26 -8.98 31.64
N ARG A 346 -29.40 -9.40 32.22
CA ARG A 346 -30.55 -9.88 31.44
C ARG A 346 -31.25 -8.76 30.68
N ASN A 347 -31.42 -7.61 31.34
CA ASN A 347 -32.06 -6.45 30.74
C ASN A 347 -31.17 -5.86 29.64
N LEU A 348 -29.86 -5.77 29.89
CA LEU A 348 -28.89 -5.30 28.90
C LEU A 348 -28.87 -6.18 27.66
N LEU A 349 -28.86 -7.51 27.84
CA LEU A 349 -28.92 -8.46 26.73
C LEU A 349 -30.18 -8.23 25.87
N GLY A 350 -31.34 -8.03 26.50
CA GLY A 350 -32.58 -7.70 25.80
C GLY A 350 -32.50 -6.40 25.00
N ALA A 351 -31.91 -5.35 25.59
CA ALA A 351 -31.73 -4.07 24.92
C ALA A 351 -30.76 -4.16 23.72
N LEU A 352 -29.67 -4.90 23.86
CA LEU A 352 -28.71 -5.13 22.77
C LEU A 352 -29.31 -5.89 21.59
N THR A 353 -30.13 -6.92 21.88
CA THR A 353 -30.87 -7.64 20.83
C THR A 353 -31.86 -6.72 20.10
N GLN A 354 -32.52 -5.81 20.82
CA GLN A 354 -33.40 -4.80 20.20
C GLN A 354 -32.62 -3.78 19.35
N ALA A 355 -31.38 -3.45 19.75
CA ALA A 355 -30.47 -2.61 18.99
C ALA A 355 -29.82 -3.31 17.78
N GLY A 356 -30.19 -4.57 17.51
CA GLY A 356 -29.74 -5.31 16.32
C GLY A 356 -28.47 -6.13 16.51
N TYR A 357 -27.91 -6.21 17.72
CA TYR A 357 -26.77 -7.11 17.99
C TYR A 357 -27.25 -8.55 18.14
N THR A 358 -26.77 -9.42 17.25
CA THR A 358 -27.19 -10.84 17.18
C THR A 358 -26.05 -11.84 17.40
N ASP A 359 -24.79 -11.42 17.29
CA ASP A 359 -23.64 -12.28 17.58
C ASP A 359 -23.53 -12.55 19.08
N ARG A 360 -23.92 -13.76 19.49
CA ARG A 360 -23.97 -14.17 20.88
C ARG A 360 -22.58 -14.23 21.53
N ASP A 361 -21.56 -14.68 20.81
CA ASP A 361 -20.23 -14.88 21.39
C ASP A 361 -19.55 -13.54 21.61
N LEU A 362 -19.68 -12.62 20.64
CA LEU A 362 -19.28 -11.23 20.77
C LEU A 362 -19.98 -10.56 21.97
N ILE A 363 -21.32 -10.67 22.05
CA ILE A 363 -22.11 -10.05 23.13
C ILE A 363 -21.68 -10.57 24.50
N LEU A 364 -21.57 -11.90 24.67
CA LEU A 364 -21.22 -12.48 25.97
C LEU A 364 -19.78 -12.14 26.38
N GLY A 365 -18.85 -12.07 25.42
CA GLY A 365 -17.47 -11.65 25.65
C GLY A 365 -17.39 -10.22 26.18
N VAL A 366 -17.99 -9.27 25.47
CA VAL A 366 -17.98 -7.84 25.84
C VAL A 366 -18.77 -7.59 27.11
N LEU A 367 -19.92 -8.25 27.30
CA LEU A 367 -20.74 -8.13 28.51
C LEU A 367 -19.95 -8.58 29.76
N ARG A 368 -19.18 -9.67 29.66
CA ARG A 368 -18.32 -10.13 30.76
C ARG A 368 -17.27 -9.09 31.13
N ALA A 369 -16.59 -8.53 30.13
CA ALA A 369 -15.59 -7.47 30.34
C ALA A 369 -16.22 -6.23 30.98
N PHE A 370 -17.38 -5.78 30.49
CA PHE A 370 -18.15 -4.66 31.04
C PHE A 370 -18.52 -4.86 32.51
N LEU A 371 -19.06 -6.01 32.88
CA LEU A 371 -19.46 -6.29 34.27
C LEU A 371 -18.27 -6.37 35.22
N GLN A 372 -17.17 -6.98 34.78
CA GLN A 372 -15.95 -7.09 35.59
C GLN A 372 -15.32 -5.71 35.81
N THR A 373 -15.16 -4.92 34.74
CA THR A 373 -14.54 -3.59 34.80
C THR A 373 -15.38 -2.60 35.58
N ARG A 374 -16.71 -2.64 35.46
CA ARG A 374 -17.62 -1.88 36.32
C ARG A 374 -17.47 -2.24 37.80
N GLY A 375 -17.29 -3.53 38.09
CA GLY A 375 -17.04 -4.00 39.45
C GLY A 375 -15.69 -3.55 40.02
N ILE A 376 -14.65 -3.50 39.17
CA ILE A 376 -13.31 -3.01 39.52
C ILE A 376 -13.34 -1.51 39.79
N GLU A 377 -13.90 -0.72 38.88
CA GLU A 377 -13.98 0.74 39.00
C GLU A 377 -14.74 1.15 40.25
N ALA A 378 -15.91 0.54 40.51
CA ALA A 378 -16.69 0.81 41.72
C ALA A 378 -15.98 0.40 43.03
N ALA A 379 -15.01 -0.51 42.97
CA ALA A 379 -14.18 -0.87 44.11
C ALA A 379 -13.03 0.13 44.31
N LEU A 380 -12.39 0.56 43.22
CA LEU A 380 -11.35 1.60 43.23
C LEU A 380 -11.89 2.97 43.66
N GLU A 381 -13.14 3.30 43.32
CA GLU A 381 -13.80 4.51 43.79
C GLU A 381 -13.94 4.53 45.32
N LYS A 382 -14.16 3.36 45.94
CA LYS A 382 -14.26 3.21 47.40
C LYS A 382 -12.90 3.12 48.09
N GLU A 383 -11.94 2.46 47.44
CA GLU A 383 -10.59 2.24 47.96
C GLU A 383 -9.56 2.43 46.83
N PRO A 384 -9.05 3.67 46.61
CA PRO A 384 -8.13 3.95 45.51
C PRO A 384 -6.82 3.16 45.54
N GLY A 385 -6.39 2.73 46.73
CA GLY A 385 -5.19 1.90 46.96
C GLY A 385 -5.42 0.39 46.86
N LEU A 386 -6.61 -0.05 46.42
CA LEU A 386 -6.96 -1.47 46.34
C LEU A 386 -5.97 -2.20 45.42
N THR A 387 -5.47 -3.36 45.88
CA THR A 387 -4.57 -4.20 45.08
C THR A 387 -5.34 -5.21 44.24
N VAL A 388 -4.73 -5.66 43.15
CA VAL A 388 -5.24 -6.74 42.28
C VAL A 388 -5.64 -7.95 43.13
N GLN A 389 -4.80 -8.37 44.07
CA GLN A 389 -5.03 -9.58 44.87
C GLN A 389 -6.16 -9.42 45.88
N SER A 390 -6.25 -8.27 46.54
CA SER A 390 -7.37 -8.00 47.45
C SER A 390 -8.70 -7.96 46.71
N PHE A 391 -8.74 -7.37 45.51
CA PHE A 391 -9.96 -7.32 44.71
C PHE A 391 -10.43 -8.71 44.29
N TRP A 392 -9.56 -9.52 43.66
CA TRP A 392 -9.94 -10.84 43.17
C TRP A 392 -10.25 -11.82 44.29
N LYS A 393 -9.54 -11.74 45.43
CA LYS A 393 -9.88 -12.50 46.64
C LYS A 393 -11.28 -12.17 47.15
N SER A 394 -11.71 -10.91 47.10
CA SER A 394 -13.09 -10.51 47.46
C SER A 394 -14.15 -11.14 46.53
N LYS A 395 -13.76 -11.53 45.31
CA LYS A 395 -14.59 -12.22 44.33
C LYS A 395 -14.42 -13.74 44.37
N LYS A 396 -13.78 -14.29 45.41
CA LYS A 396 -13.50 -15.72 45.58
C LYS A 396 -12.58 -16.29 44.48
N VAL A 397 -11.64 -15.47 44.01
CA VAL A 397 -10.59 -15.87 43.08
C VAL A 397 -9.26 -15.73 43.81
N ASP A 398 -8.67 -16.85 44.23
CA ASP A 398 -7.44 -16.86 45.03
C ASP A 398 -6.20 -16.54 44.20
N THR A 399 -6.16 -17.02 42.95
CA THR A 399 -5.11 -16.75 41.97
C THR A 399 -5.75 -16.22 40.69
N PRO A 400 -5.73 -14.90 40.44
CA PRO A 400 -6.28 -14.33 39.21
C PRO A 400 -5.45 -14.74 38.00
N SER A 401 -6.10 -14.94 36.85
CA SER A 401 -5.41 -15.15 35.58
C SER A 401 -4.75 -13.87 35.08
N ASP A 402 -3.81 -13.99 34.14
CA ASP A 402 -3.14 -12.83 33.53
C ASP A 402 -4.15 -11.82 32.95
N ASN A 403 -5.21 -12.30 32.30
CA ASN A 403 -6.28 -11.45 31.80
C ASN A 403 -7.00 -10.68 32.91
N GLN A 404 -7.22 -11.30 34.07
CA GLN A 404 -7.85 -10.67 35.23
C GLN A 404 -6.94 -9.62 35.88
N ILE A 405 -5.63 -9.88 35.91
CA ILE A 405 -4.62 -8.94 36.38
C ILE A 405 -4.59 -7.72 35.46
N LEU A 406 -4.42 -7.94 34.16
CA LEU A 406 -4.37 -6.89 33.14
C LEU A 406 -5.64 -6.02 33.13
N LEU A 407 -6.82 -6.64 33.32
CA LEU A 407 -8.09 -5.92 33.38
C LEU A 407 -8.14 -4.96 34.59
N PHE A 408 -7.66 -5.40 35.76
CA PHE A 408 -7.61 -4.57 36.95
C PHE A 408 -6.62 -3.42 36.80
N GLU A 409 -5.39 -3.73 36.38
CA GLU A 409 -4.32 -2.75 36.19
C GLU A 409 -4.72 -1.70 35.15
N GLN A 410 -5.40 -2.10 34.08
CA GLN A 410 -5.88 -1.17 33.08
C GLN A 410 -6.92 -0.20 33.63
N VAL A 411 -7.94 -0.68 34.35
CA VAL A 411 -8.95 0.22 34.94
C VAL A 411 -8.28 1.15 35.95
N GLN A 412 -7.40 0.62 36.81
CA GLN A 412 -6.66 1.45 37.78
C GLN A 412 -5.83 2.54 37.11
N ARG A 413 -5.04 2.19 36.08
CA ARG A 413 -4.25 3.15 35.31
C ARG A 413 -5.13 4.18 34.63
N THR A 414 -6.19 3.75 33.95
CA THR A 414 -7.08 4.64 33.19
C THR A 414 -7.82 5.61 34.11
N THR A 415 -8.30 5.15 35.27
CA THR A 415 -8.93 6.01 36.29
C THR A 415 -7.96 7.04 36.85
N HIS A 416 -6.70 6.66 37.10
CA HIS A 416 -5.68 7.60 37.59
C HIS A 416 -5.32 8.65 36.53
N VAL A 417 -5.07 8.21 35.29
CA VAL A 417 -4.80 9.10 34.14
C VAL A 417 -5.99 10.03 33.90
N ALA A 418 -7.22 9.53 34.02
CA ALA A 418 -8.44 10.32 33.90
C ALA A 418 -8.52 11.43 34.96
N ALA A 419 -8.20 11.14 36.22
CA ALA A 419 -8.21 12.14 37.28
C ALA A 419 -7.24 13.30 36.99
N LEU A 420 -6.06 13.00 36.43
CA LEU A 420 -5.08 14.01 36.05
C LEU A 420 -5.57 14.85 34.86
N ILE A 421 -6.11 14.21 33.82
CA ILE A 421 -6.65 14.91 32.63
C ILE A 421 -7.88 15.76 32.99
N VAL A 422 -8.75 15.30 33.89
CA VAL A 422 -9.89 16.10 34.34
C VAL A 422 -9.43 17.32 35.16
N ALA A 423 -8.36 17.19 35.95
CA ALA A 423 -7.78 18.31 36.68
C ALA A 423 -7.06 19.31 35.76
N GLU A 424 -6.34 18.82 34.76
CA GLU A 424 -5.60 19.60 33.77
C GLU A 424 -5.76 18.97 32.38
N PRO A 425 -6.72 19.42 31.55
CA PRO A 425 -7.03 18.80 30.24
C PRO A 425 -5.84 18.67 29.29
N ASP A 426 -4.92 19.64 29.35
CA ASP A 426 -3.75 19.74 28.48
C ASP A 426 -2.49 19.07 29.06
N VAL A 427 -2.61 18.33 30.18
CA VAL A 427 -1.48 17.64 30.84
C VAL A 427 -0.64 16.82 29.86
N GLY A 428 0.68 16.97 29.90
CA GLY A 428 1.59 16.30 28.98
C GLY A 428 1.71 14.78 29.25
N LEU A 429 2.02 14.00 28.20
CA LEU A 429 2.29 12.56 28.36
C LEU A 429 3.45 12.27 29.33
N ALA A 430 4.45 13.17 29.39
CA ALA A 430 5.57 13.04 30.32
C ALA A 430 5.12 13.14 31.79
N ASP A 431 4.19 14.04 32.09
CA ASP A 431 3.65 14.21 33.45
C ASP A 431 2.72 13.05 33.83
N LEU A 432 1.91 12.58 32.88
CA LEU A 432 1.11 11.36 33.05
C LEU A 432 2.01 10.13 33.31
N GLN A 433 3.12 10.00 32.59
CA GLN A 433 4.10 8.94 32.82
C GLN A 433 4.80 9.09 34.17
N ALA A 434 5.15 10.32 34.57
CA ALA A 434 5.79 10.58 35.86
C ALA A 434 4.89 10.20 37.04
N ALA A 435 3.56 10.31 36.88
CA ALA A 435 2.59 9.86 37.87
C ALA A 435 2.48 8.32 37.96
N ARG A 436 2.90 7.58 36.92
CA ARG A 436 2.84 6.12 36.84
C ARG A 436 4.14 5.52 36.26
N PRO A 437 5.27 5.67 36.96
CA PRO A 437 6.59 5.33 36.41
C PRO A 437 6.79 3.84 36.12
N ASP A 438 6.02 2.97 36.79
CA ASP A 438 6.11 1.51 36.65
C ASP A 438 5.28 0.96 35.48
N ASP A 439 4.38 1.76 34.89
CA ASP A 439 3.56 1.33 33.76
C ASP A 439 4.31 1.50 32.43
N ASP A 440 4.04 0.60 31.47
CA ASP A 440 4.53 0.74 30.09
C ASP A 440 4.05 2.09 29.49
N PRO A 441 4.96 2.92 28.95
CA PRO A 441 4.60 4.22 28.38
C PRO A 441 3.49 4.19 27.35
N ILE A 442 3.42 3.14 26.54
CA ILE A 442 2.35 2.99 25.54
C ILE A 442 1.01 2.75 26.20
N LEU A 443 0.95 2.03 27.32
CA LEU A 443 -0.29 1.81 28.02
C LEU A 443 -0.79 3.08 28.71
N VAL A 444 0.11 3.95 29.17
CA VAL A 444 -0.21 5.29 29.68
C VAL A 444 -0.73 6.18 28.54
N GLU A 445 -0.04 6.20 27.40
CA GLU A 445 -0.44 6.92 26.20
C GLU A 445 -1.83 6.50 25.69
N GLN A 446 -2.09 5.19 25.60
CA GLN A 446 -3.41 4.68 25.21
C GLN A 446 -4.50 5.09 26.20
N SER A 447 -4.22 5.08 27.50
CA SER A 447 -5.18 5.51 28.52
C SER A 447 -5.51 7.00 28.34
N ALA A 448 -4.49 7.83 28.12
CA ALA A 448 -4.65 9.26 27.87
C ALA A 448 -5.45 9.53 26.58
N TYR A 449 -5.15 8.78 25.52
CA TYR A 449 -5.89 8.83 24.26
C TYR A 449 -7.38 8.58 24.48
N PHE A 450 -7.76 7.44 25.07
CA PHE A 450 -9.17 7.11 25.25
C PHE A 450 -9.90 8.10 26.16
N VAL A 451 -9.29 8.50 27.28
CA VAL A 451 -9.87 9.50 28.19
C VAL A 451 -10.15 10.81 27.44
N ARG A 452 -9.19 11.30 26.64
CA ARG A 452 -9.37 12.52 25.86
C ARG A 452 -10.48 12.39 24.82
N THR A 453 -10.63 11.21 24.19
CA THR A 453 -11.70 10.99 23.21
C THR A 453 -13.12 11.00 23.80
N VAL A 454 -13.28 10.71 25.09
CA VAL A 454 -14.59 10.67 25.76
C VAL A 454 -14.86 11.87 26.66
N LEU A 455 -13.89 12.77 26.84
CA LEU A 455 -14.02 13.96 27.68
C LEU A 455 -15.04 14.93 27.05
N ALA A 456 -16.03 15.35 27.82
CA ALA A 456 -17.07 16.27 27.38
C ALA A 456 -17.19 17.45 28.36
N ASN A 457 -17.02 18.68 27.85
CA ASN A 457 -17.08 19.91 28.65
C ASN A 457 -16.15 19.90 29.88
N GLY A 458 -14.94 19.36 29.74
CA GLY A 458 -13.95 19.26 30.84
C GLY A 458 -14.29 18.22 31.91
N SER A 459 -15.27 17.34 31.66
CA SER A 459 -15.69 16.30 32.59
C SER A 459 -15.90 14.96 31.88
N LEU A 460 -15.86 13.87 32.63
CA LEU A 460 -16.21 12.55 32.12
C LEU A 460 -17.73 12.33 32.22
N PRO A 461 -18.43 12.04 31.11
CA PRO A 461 -19.85 11.74 31.16
C PRO A 461 -20.10 10.36 31.79
N ALA A 462 -21.31 10.11 32.30
CA ALA A 462 -21.70 8.81 32.84
C ALA A 462 -21.52 7.66 31.82
N SER A 463 -21.69 7.96 30.53
CA SER A 463 -21.48 7.03 29.41
C SER A 463 -20.01 6.68 29.14
N ALA A 464 -19.04 7.37 29.77
CA ALA A 464 -17.64 6.97 29.71
C ALA A 464 -17.33 5.77 30.62
N HIS A 465 -18.17 5.55 31.64
CA HIS A 465 -17.93 4.56 32.69
C HIS A 465 -18.48 3.17 32.32
N PRO A 466 -17.74 2.08 32.62
CA PRO A 466 -16.45 2.10 33.30
C PRO A 466 -15.31 2.60 32.44
N LEU A 467 -14.26 3.19 33.05
CA LEU A 467 -13.02 3.65 32.41
C LEU A 467 -12.15 2.48 31.95
N PHE A 468 -12.74 1.66 31.08
CA PHE A 468 -12.15 0.55 30.38
C PHE A 468 -12.41 0.72 28.88
N PHE A 469 -11.40 0.40 28.09
CA PHE A 469 -11.44 0.42 26.63
C PHE A 469 -10.66 -0.80 26.15
N PHE A 470 -11.07 -1.43 25.07
CA PHE A 470 -10.25 -2.51 24.52
C PHE A 470 -8.92 -1.92 24.02
N PRO A 471 -7.78 -2.36 24.55
CA PRO A 471 -6.49 -1.74 24.23
C PRO A 471 -6.13 -2.01 22.77
N TYR A 472 -5.38 -1.08 22.16
CA TYR A 472 -4.75 -1.36 20.88
C TYR A 472 -3.58 -2.31 21.10
N LYS A 473 -3.54 -3.40 20.34
CA LYS A 473 -2.42 -4.35 20.36
C LYS A 473 -1.25 -3.80 19.56
N ARG A 474 -0.02 -4.10 19.98
CA ARG A 474 1.18 -3.79 19.20
C ARG A 474 1.30 -4.79 18.05
N TYR A 475 1.48 -4.29 16.84
CA TYR A 475 2.08 -5.03 15.75
C TYR A 475 3.61 -5.04 15.95
N GLN A 476 4.31 -6.12 15.64
CA GLN A 476 5.78 -6.13 15.60
C GLN A 476 6.21 -6.53 14.18
N PRO A 477 6.57 -5.57 13.31
CA PRO A 477 7.21 -5.91 12.05
C PRO A 477 8.53 -6.65 12.31
N ARG A 478 8.91 -7.56 11.41
CA ARG A 478 10.14 -8.37 11.51
C ARG A 478 11.44 -7.54 11.62
N LYS A 479 11.44 -6.24 11.28
CA LYS A 479 12.62 -5.36 11.32
C LYS A 479 12.42 -3.90 11.77
N GLY A 480 11.40 -3.55 12.56
CA GLY A 480 11.38 -2.21 13.18
C GLY A 480 10.01 -1.72 13.63
N TYR A 481 10.02 -0.86 14.65
CA TYR A 481 8.94 -0.23 15.43
C TYR A 481 7.61 -0.96 15.56
N SER A 482 7.35 -1.41 16.79
CA SER A 482 6.04 -1.88 17.18
C SER A 482 5.05 -0.72 17.31
N ALA A 483 4.15 -0.57 16.34
CA ALA A 483 3.06 0.39 16.42
C ALA A 483 1.72 -0.36 16.52
N SER A 484 0.80 0.19 17.30
CA SER A 484 -0.59 -0.23 17.24
C SER A 484 -1.23 0.24 15.94
N VAL A 485 -2.27 -0.44 15.44
CA VAL A 485 -3.07 0.10 14.34
C VAL A 485 -4.20 0.95 14.91
N THR A 486 -3.95 2.26 14.99
CA THR A 486 -4.91 3.27 15.44
C THR A 486 -5.57 3.96 14.24
N PRO A 487 -6.68 4.70 14.43
CA PRO A 487 -7.25 5.52 13.37
C PRO A 487 -6.25 6.49 12.75
N GLN A 488 -5.36 7.09 13.56
CA GLN A 488 -4.35 8.05 13.09
C GLN A 488 -3.33 7.40 12.14
N ASP A 489 -3.05 6.12 12.32
CA ASP A 489 -2.12 5.38 11.47
C ASP A 489 -2.68 5.12 10.07
N VAL A 490 -4.00 5.11 9.90
CA VAL A 490 -4.68 4.75 8.64
C VAL A 490 -5.32 5.96 7.95
N ALA A 491 -5.69 6.99 8.72
CA ALA A 491 -6.38 8.16 8.22
C ALA A 491 -5.65 8.83 7.04
N GLY A 492 -6.39 9.03 5.94
CA GLY A 492 -5.90 9.67 4.72
C GLY A 492 -4.93 8.82 3.90
N LYS A 493 -4.61 7.59 4.30
CA LYS A 493 -3.65 6.74 3.56
C LYS A 493 -4.25 6.10 2.32
N VAL A 494 -3.41 5.91 1.31
CA VAL A 494 -3.66 5.10 0.12
C VAL A 494 -2.87 3.81 0.28
N LEU A 495 -3.59 2.69 0.32
CA LEU A 495 -3.01 1.38 0.65
C LEU A 495 -3.19 0.38 -0.48
N PHE A 496 -2.15 -0.41 -0.75
CA PHE A 496 -2.18 -1.50 -1.73
C PHE A 496 -2.14 -2.85 -1.05
N TYR A 497 -3.16 -3.67 -1.30
CA TYR A 497 -3.34 -4.96 -0.66
C TYR A 497 -2.80 -6.07 -1.56
N GLY A 498 -1.79 -6.82 -1.12
CA GLY A 498 -1.18 -7.87 -1.94
C GLY A 498 -0.33 -8.87 -1.17
N LEU A 499 0.32 -9.76 -1.92
CA LEU A 499 1.05 -10.91 -1.38
C LEU A 499 2.50 -10.56 -1.06
N THR A 500 2.96 -10.85 0.16
CA THR A 500 4.33 -10.55 0.61
C THR A 500 5.01 -11.70 1.34
N ALA A 501 4.27 -12.76 1.68
CA ALA A 501 4.83 -13.93 2.35
C ALA A 501 5.97 -14.58 1.54
N PRO A 502 7.06 -15.05 2.20
CA PRO A 502 8.10 -15.83 1.53
C PRO A 502 7.56 -17.12 0.92
N GLY A 503 8.16 -17.58 -0.19
CA GLY A 503 7.73 -18.79 -0.90
C GLY A 503 6.48 -18.61 -1.75
N THR A 504 6.02 -17.37 -1.91
CA THR A 504 5.00 -16.99 -2.87
C THR A 504 5.64 -16.74 -4.24
N THR A 505 4.82 -16.72 -5.29
CA THR A 505 5.29 -16.50 -6.66
C THR A 505 5.46 -15.02 -7.01
N ASP A 506 5.18 -14.11 -6.08
CA ASP A 506 5.06 -12.67 -6.34
C ASP A 506 6.24 -11.84 -5.76
N LEU A 507 7.42 -12.44 -5.77
CA LEU A 507 8.69 -11.77 -5.49
C LEU A 507 9.44 -11.56 -6.81
N SER A 508 10.13 -10.43 -6.95
CA SER A 508 10.98 -10.20 -8.13
C SER A 508 12.19 -9.33 -7.80
N VAL A 509 13.17 -9.38 -8.70
CA VAL A 509 14.37 -8.52 -8.67
C VAL A 509 14.00 -7.10 -9.07
N THR A 510 14.48 -6.13 -8.30
CA THR A 510 14.37 -4.69 -8.55
C THR A 510 15.78 -4.08 -8.50
N PRO A 511 15.97 -2.80 -8.89
CA PRO A 511 17.27 -2.13 -8.78
C PRO A 511 17.88 -2.09 -7.36
N VAL A 512 17.03 -2.23 -6.34
CA VAL A 512 17.37 -2.01 -4.92
C VAL A 512 17.39 -3.30 -4.10
N GLU A 513 16.71 -4.37 -4.55
CA GLU A 513 16.58 -5.63 -3.82
C GLU A 513 16.22 -6.80 -4.74
N GLY A 514 16.77 -8.00 -4.47
CA GLY A 514 16.57 -9.20 -5.28
C GLY A 514 15.25 -9.94 -5.06
N ASP A 515 14.72 -9.88 -3.83
CA ASP A 515 13.49 -10.57 -3.41
C ASP A 515 12.44 -9.54 -2.94
N TYR A 516 12.10 -8.58 -3.80
CA TYR A 516 11.18 -7.50 -3.44
C TYR A 516 9.71 -7.95 -3.64
N PRO A 517 8.80 -7.74 -2.66
CA PRO A 517 7.37 -8.01 -2.85
C PRO A 517 6.72 -7.09 -3.88
N MET A 518 6.07 -7.66 -4.90
CA MET A 518 5.62 -6.87 -6.06
C MET A 518 4.47 -5.92 -5.77
N VAL A 519 3.67 -6.15 -4.74
CA VAL A 519 2.71 -5.13 -4.24
C VAL A 519 3.40 -3.79 -3.89
N GLY A 520 4.70 -3.78 -3.58
CA GLY A 520 5.43 -2.55 -3.33
C GLY A 520 5.73 -1.70 -4.56
N ILE A 521 5.53 -2.20 -5.77
CA ILE A 521 5.68 -1.38 -6.97
C ILE A 521 4.65 -0.24 -7.02
N TYR A 522 3.43 -0.48 -6.54
CA TYR A 522 2.34 0.49 -6.58
C TYR A 522 2.64 1.77 -5.78
N PRO A 523 3.01 1.72 -4.48
CA PRO A 523 3.38 2.92 -3.76
C PRO A 523 4.61 3.61 -4.37
N ASN A 524 5.58 2.88 -4.94
CA ASN A 524 6.71 3.48 -5.67
C ASN A 524 6.27 4.25 -6.93
N VAL A 525 5.37 3.67 -7.73
CA VAL A 525 4.81 4.30 -8.93
C VAL A 525 3.99 5.53 -8.56
N LEU A 526 3.08 5.43 -7.58
CA LEU A 526 2.31 6.57 -7.10
C LEU A 526 3.22 7.67 -6.54
N ASN A 527 4.22 7.30 -5.74
CA ASN A 527 5.17 8.26 -5.18
C ASN A 527 5.92 9.01 -6.30
N THR A 528 6.33 8.29 -7.35
CA THR A 528 6.98 8.87 -8.54
C THR A 528 6.05 9.88 -9.24
N ILE A 529 4.79 9.50 -9.49
CA ILE A 529 3.81 10.35 -10.18
C ILE A 529 3.43 11.58 -9.34
N LEU A 530 3.09 11.37 -8.07
CA LEU A 530 2.62 12.43 -7.17
C LEU A 530 3.69 13.48 -6.87
N GLN A 531 4.97 13.11 -6.93
CA GLN A 531 6.09 14.04 -6.76
C GLN A 531 6.59 14.64 -8.09
N GLY A 532 6.20 14.07 -9.23
CA GLY A 532 6.78 14.42 -10.52
C GLY A 532 8.27 14.05 -10.65
N ALA A 533 8.75 13.10 -9.85
CA ALA A 533 10.16 12.72 -9.74
C ALA A 533 10.54 11.64 -10.78
N PHE A 534 10.28 11.92 -12.05
CA PHE A 534 10.39 10.94 -13.14
C PHE A 534 11.82 10.68 -13.60
N ILE A 535 12.08 9.45 -14.06
CA ILE A 535 13.32 9.08 -14.76
C ILE A 535 13.05 8.99 -16.26
N ARG A 536 13.70 9.86 -17.03
CA ARG A 536 13.57 10.01 -18.48
C ARG A 536 14.81 9.45 -19.16
N ARG A 537 14.64 8.39 -19.95
CA ARG A 537 15.69 7.92 -20.86
C ARG A 537 15.83 8.91 -22.01
N MET A 538 17.05 9.33 -22.29
CA MET A 538 17.30 10.25 -23.38
C MET A 538 17.16 9.55 -24.74
N PRO A 539 16.65 10.24 -25.78
CA PRO A 539 16.50 9.64 -27.10
C PRO A 539 17.86 9.23 -27.69
N ALA A 540 17.93 8.12 -28.43
CA ALA A 540 19.20 7.61 -28.97
C ALA A 540 20.04 8.63 -29.80
N TRP A 541 19.41 9.67 -30.36
CA TRP A 541 20.13 10.74 -31.07
C TRP A 541 20.98 11.61 -30.15
N THR A 542 20.61 11.78 -28.87
CA THR A 542 21.45 12.51 -27.89
C THR A 542 22.74 11.77 -27.65
N ASP A 543 22.65 10.45 -27.51
CA ASP A 543 23.80 9.57 -27.26
C ASP A 543 24.71 9.57 -28.48
N ALA A 544 24.13 9.46 -29.68
CA ALA A 544 24.86 9.59 -30.94
C ALA A 544 25.63 10.93 -31.01
N LEU A 545 24.96 12.04 -30.69
CA LEU A 545 25.56 13.37 -30.71
C LEU A 545 26.70 13.49 -29.69
N LEU A 546 26.52 13.00 -28.47
CA LEU A 546 27.56 13.02 -27.43
C LEU A 546 28.76 12.15 -27.81
N ILE A 547 28.53 10.92 -28.28
CA ILE A 547 29.57 9.98 -28.68
C ILE A 547 30.37 10.53 -29.87
N ILE A 548 29.69 11.07 -30.89
CA ILE A 548 30.34 11.63 -32.08
C ILE A 548 31.10 12.91 -31.72
N ALA A 549 30.51 13.82 -30.94
CA ALA A 549 31.17 15.05 -30.51
C ALA A 549 32.44 14.75 -29.69
N LEU A 550 32.37 13.76 -28.78
CA LEU A 550 33.53 13.30 -28.03
C LEU A 550 34.59 12.68 -28.94
N GLY A 551 34.17 11.86 -29.92
CA GLY A 551 35.06 11.27 -30.92
C GLY A 551 35.82 12.33 -31.74
N VAL A 552 35.12 13.38 -32.19
CA VAL A 552 35.71 14.53 -32.89
C VAL A 552 36.70 15.27 -31.99
N LEU A 553 36.30 15.58 -30.75
CA LEU A 553 37.15 16.28 -29.79
C LEU A 553 38.45 15.51 -29.52
N LEU A 554 38.35 14.21 -29.28
CA LEU A 554 39.51 13.34 -29.04
C LEU A 554 40.42 13.26 -30.27
N SER A 555 39.87 13.19 -31.48
CA SER A 555 40.66 13.23 -32.73
C SER A 555 41.45 14.53 -32.92
N LEU A 556 40.95 15.66 -32.39
CA LEU A 556 41.65 16.95 -32.46
C LEU A 556 42.73 17.10 -31.37
N VAL A 557 42.47 16.59 -30.16
CA VAL A 557 43.32 16.84 -28.98
C VAL A 557 44.42 15.79 -28.83
N ILE A 558 44.12 14.50 -29.03
CA ILE A 558 45.06 13.40 -28.78
C ILE A 558 46.36 13.52 -29.61
N PRO A 559 46.35 13.90 -30.90
CA PRO A 559 47.59 13.99 -31.69
C PRO A 559 48.62 14.98 -31.13
N GLY A 560 48.18 15.97 -30.33
CA GLY A 560 49.06 16.94 -29.68
C GLY A 560 49.61 16.49 -28.32
N LEU A 561 49.20 15.33 -27.80
CA LEU A 561 49.53 14.86 -26.47
C LEU A 561 50.54 13.70 -26.50
N ARG A 562 51.35 13.61 -25.44
CA ARG A 562 52.16 12.41 -25.17
C ARG A 562 51.23 11.25 -24.79
N VAL A 563 51.65 10.01 -25.08
CA VAL A 563 50.84 8.79 -24.85
C VAL A 563 50.23 8.73 -23.44
N LEU A 564 51.02 8.94 -22.38
CA LEU A 564 50.52 8.93 -21.01
C LEU A 564 49.51 10.06 -20.72
N SER A 565 49.73 11.24 -21.27
CA SER A 565 48.82 12.38 -21.13
C SER A 565 47.51 12.15 -21.89
N GLY A 566 47.57 11.54 -23.07
CA GLY A 566 46.39 11.13 -23.83
C GLY A 566 45.58 10.06 -23.11
N ALA A 567 46.24 9.03 -22.56
CA ALA A 567 45.57 8.00 -21.77
C ALA A 567 44.93 8.57 -20.49
N ALA A 568 45.63 9.44 -19.78
CA ALA A 568 45.10 10.12 -18.59
C ALA A 568 43.89 11.01 -18.94
N LEU A 569 43.93 11.72 -20.08
CA LEU A 569 42.80 12.51 -20.55
C LEU A 569 41.57 11.65 -20.85
N ILE A 570 41.75 10.51 -21.53
CA ILE A 570 40.65 9.58 -21.82
C ILE A 570 40.04 9.07 -20.50
N ALA A 571 40.87 8.61 -19.56
CA ALA A 571 40.40 8.15 -18.26
C ALA A 571 39.65 9.25 -17.49
N ALA A 572 40.16 10.48 -17.50
CA ALA A 572 39.51 11.63 -16.87
C ALA A 572 38.15 11.95 -17.51
N LEU A 573 38.04 11.88 -18.84
CA LEU A 573 36.79 12.10 -19.56
C LEU A 573 35.75 11.01 -19.30
N VAL A 574 36.17 9.74 -19.21
CA VAL A 574 35.26 8.64 -18.84
C VAL A 574 34.74 8.82 -17.41
N CYS A 575 35.61 9.15 -16.45
CA CYS A 575 35.20 9.44 -15.08
C CYS A 575 34.28 10.67 -15.01
N LEU A 576 34.59 11.72 -15.77
CA LEU A 576 33.75 12.92 -15.85
C LEU A 576 32.38 12.60 -16.45
N TYR A 577 32.32 11.85 -17.54
CA TYR A 577 31.07 11.40 -18.14
C TYR A 577 30.23 10.59 -17.14
N GLY A 578 30.84 9.59 -16.49
CA GLY A 578 30.16 8.79 -15.47
C GLY A 578 29.62 9.65 -14.32
N ALA A 579 30.40 10.62 -13.84
CA ALA A 579 29.97 11.55 -12.81
C ALA A 579 28.82 12.47 -13.29
N VAL A 580 28.90 13.00 -14.51
CA VAL A 580 27.84 13.84 -15.10
C VAL A 580 26.56 13.04 -15.30
N ALA A 581 26.65 11.83 -15.87
CA ALA A 581 25.52 10.93 -16.07
C ALA A 581 24.89 10.54 -14.73
N PHE A 582 25.70 10.22 -13.72
CA PHE A 582 25.22 9.95 -12.36
C PHE A 582 24.49 11.16 -11.75
N VAL A 583 25.10 12.35 -11.80
CA VAL A 583 24.49 13.58 -11.26
C VAL A 583 23.21 13.94 -12.00
N ALA A 584 23.19 13.84 -13.33
CA ALA A 584 22.02 14.08 -14.15
C ALA A 584 20.88 13.10 -13.81
N PHE A 585 21.22 11.83 -13.57
CA PHE A 585 20.26 10.82 -13.13
C PHE A 585 19.65 11.16 -11.77
N ILE A 586 20.47 11.44 -10.75
CA ILE A 586 19.97 11.65 -9.39
C ILE A 586 19.31 13.02 -9.16
N LYS A 587 19.76 14.08 -9.86
CA LYS A 587 19.27 15.45 -9.65
C LYS A 587 18.24 15.90 -10.67
N MET A 588 18.29 15.38 -11.88
CA MET A 588 17.44 15.81 -12.99
C MET A 588 16.55 14.68 -13.52
N GLY A 589 16.73 13.44 -13.05
CA GLY A 589 16.01 12.28 -13.58
C GLY A 589 16.40 11.94 -15.01
N LEU A 590 17.56 12.37 -15.50
CA LEU A 590 18.00 12.11 -16.87
C LEU A 590 18.85 10.85 -16.92
N TRP A 591 18.40 9.84 -17.66
CA TRP A 591 19.16 8.63 -17.95
C TRP A 591 19.87 8.78 -19.31
N LEU A 592 21.17 9.05 -19.20
CA LEU A 592 22.18 9.22 -20.26
C LEU A 592 23.03 7.96 -20.42
#